data_AF-A0A1H5J143-F1
#
_entry.id   AF-A0A1H5J143-F1
#
_cell.length_a   1.000
_cell.length_b   1.000
_cell.length_c   1.000
_cell.angle_alpha   90.00
_cell.angle_beta   90.00
_cell.angle_gamma   90.00
#
_symmetry.space_group_name_H-M   'P 1'
#
loop_
_entity.id
_entity.type
_entity.pdbx_description
1 polymer ?
#
loop_
_entity_poly.entity_id
_entity_poly.type
_entity_poly.pdbx_seq_one_letter_code
_entity_poly.pdbx_strand_id
1 'polypeptide(L)'
;MTTQNAAAGLREKADKYTEFVSRGFGKDLAKRLGLPQPVILRRYSPQAPLVDGPILVLGQGAGADGVAKVLLDWHQDVRRHATPKEKLGAIVAVLDELGHPEQLSETMLTIGAALRDLNKNARVVTISRPAVAADAPAIAAARNGIDGIVRSLAKELRAGATANGILLANGVSAADPSAVSTLRFFLSGRSAFVDGQFLTASSAGLSEQPDWAKPLQGSVAVVTGAARGIGAAIARTLARDGATVIAVDVPAAGDHLAAVANEIRGTALQLDITNVDAGQRILEHARQRYGRLDIVVHNAGITRDKLLANMDNAKWDSVIAVNIASQLRMNEAFLASNDFVTNPRIISVASTSGIAGNRGQTNYAASKAGVIGMVRSTAPMLAERGGTVNAVAPGFIETDMTAKIPFATREVARRLNSLQQGGRPTDVAEAIAFFAQPAAAGVTANILRVCGQNLVGQ
;
A
#
# COMPACT_ATOMS: atom_id res chain seq x y z
N MET A 1 33.09 -15.39 -19.00
CA MET A 1 32.12 -16.47 -18.66
C MET A 1 31.42 -16.08 -17.37
N THR A 2 30.08 -16.03 -17.46
CA THR A 2 29.07 -16.09 -16.39
C THR A 2 29.02 -15.00 -15.31
N THR A 3 28.29 -13.95 -15.67
CA THR A 3 27.53 -12.97 -14.87
C THR A 3 26.40 -13.59 -14.02
N GLN A 4 26.66 -14.70 -13.30
CA GLN A 4 25.61 -15.41 -12.54
C GLN A 4 25.69 -15.29 -11.01
N ASN A 5 26.71 -14.66 -10.43
CA ASN A 5 26.90 -14.69 -8.96
C ASN A 5 26.58 -13.39 -8.18
N ALA A 6 25.97 -12.38 -8.80
CA ALA A 6 25.60 -11.13 -8.10
C ALA A 6 24.09 -11.01 -7.78
N ALA A 7 23.24 -11.94 -8.23
CA ALA A 7 21.78 -11.89 -8.03
C ALA A 7 21.27 -12.76 -6.86
N ALA A 8 22.15 -13.18 -5.94
CA ALA A 8 21.80 -13.97 -4.76
C ALA A 8 21.57 -13.11 -3.48
N GLY A 9 21.37 -11.80 -3.64
CA GLY A 9 20.98 -10.90 -2.55
C GLY A 9 19.55 -11.15 -2.09
N LEU A 10 19.41 -11.89 -0.98
CA LEU A 10 18.23 -11.92 -0.09
C LEU A 10 16.86 -12.00 -0.80
N ARG A 11 16.54 -13.17 -1.38
CA ARG A 11 15.14 -13.59 -1.46
C ARG A 11 14.61 -13.75 -0.04
N GLU A 12 13.91 -12.74 0.49
CA GLU A 12 13.14 -12.90 1.73
C GLU A 12 12.13 -14.04 1.52
N LYS A 13 12.39 -15.18 2.16
CA LYS A 13 11.62 -16.41 1.99
C LYS A 13 10.28 -16.29 2.73
N ALA A 14 9.27 -17.05 2.29
CA ALA A 14 8.06 -17.25 3.10
C ALA A 14 8.45 -17.88 4.45
N ASP A 15 7.57 -17.78 5.45
CA ASP A 15 7.85 -18.44 6.73
C ASP A 15 8.03 -19.96 6.53
N LYS A 16 8.87 -20.59 7.37
CA LYS A 16 9.28 -22.00 7.21
C LYS A 16 8.08 -22.95 7.21
N TYR A 17 7.01 -22.63 7.94
CA TYR A 17 5.79 -23.43 7.95
C TYR A 17 5.08 -23.34 6.60
N THR A 18 4.85 -22.12 6.09
CA THR A 18 4.23 -21.89 4.78
C THR A 18 5.02 -22.56 3.65
N GLU A 19 6.36 -22.50 3.68
CA GLU A 19 7.20 -23.18 2.69
C GLU A 19 7.06 -24.72 2.74
N PHE A 20 6.99 -25.30 3.95
CA PHE A 20 6.81 -26.74 4.15
C PHE A 20 5.42 -27.22 3.70
N VAL A 21 4.34 -26.55 4.13
CA VAL A 21 2.97 -27.01 3.85
C VAL A 21 2.49 -26.70 2.42
N SER A 22 3.25 -25.92 1.66
CA SER A 22 2.92 -25.55 0.28
C SER A 22 3.60 -26.42 -0.79
N ARG A 23 4.50 -27.35 -0.41
CA ARG A 23 5.31 -28.16 -1.35
C ARG A 23 5.35 -29.65 -0.99
N GLY A 24 5.30 -30.51 -2.03
CA GLY A 24 5.58 -31.95 -1.95
C GLY A 24 4.90 -32.68 -0.78
N PHE A 25 5.68 -33.49 -0.06
CA PHE A 25 5.25 -34.30 1.09
C PHE A 25 4.59 -33.47 2.21
N GLY A 26 5.09 -32.26 2.49
CA GLY A 26 4.53 -31.40 3.55
C GLY A 26 3.10 -30.93 3.24
N LYS A 27 2.78 -30.71 1.96
CA LYS A 27 1.42 -30.41 1.50
C LYS A 27 0.47 -31.59 1.70
N ASP A 28 0.90 -32.81 1.38
CA ASP A 28 0.06 -34.00 1.54
C ASP A 28 -0.20 -34.32 3.02
N LEU A 29 0.82 -34.16 3.87
CA LEU A 29 0.71 -34.32 5.32
C LEU A 29 -0.23 -33.27 5.93
N ALA A 30 -0.05 -31.99 5.61
CA ALA A 30 -0.92 -30.93 6.11
C ALA A 30 -2.37 -31.10 5.66
N LYS A 31 -2.60 -31.61 4.43
CA LYS A 31 -3.95 -31.91 3.93
C LYS A 31 -4.60 -33.05 4.72
N ARG A 32 -3.86 -34.12 5.05
CA ARG A 32 -4.34 -35.23 5.87
C ARG A 32 -4.64 -34.82 7.32
N LEU A 33 -3.91 -33.84 7.84
CA LEU A 33 -4.05 -33.32 9.20
C LEU A 33 -5.01 -32.12 9.32
N GLY A 34 -5.62 -31.66 8.22
CA GLY A 34 -6.52 -30.50 8.22
C GLY A 34 -5.83 -29.16 8.55
N LEU A 35 -4.52 -29.08 8.39
CA LEU A 35 -3.73 -27.89 8.77
C LEU A 35 -3.89 -26.76 7.74
N PRO A 36 -3.90 -25.48 8.18
CA PRO A 36 -3.93 -24.33 7.26
C PRO A 36 -2.77 -24.36 6.26
N GLN A 37 -3.08 -24.20 4.98
CA GLN A 37 -2.11 -24.15 3.87
C GLN A 37 -2.12 -22.77 3.22
N PRO A 38 -1.51 -21.76 3.87
CA PRO A 38 -1.37 -20.42 3.27
C PRO A 38 -0.62 -20.52 1.94
N VAL A 39 -1.08 -19.76 0.95
CA VAL A 39 -0.44 -19.72 -0.37
C VAL A 39 0.74 -18.77 -0.35
N ILE A 40 1.83 -19.14 -1.05
CA ILE A 40 2.94 -18.22 -1.29
C ILE A 40 2.43 -17.08 -2.17
N LEU A 41 2.38 -15.88 -1.60
CA LEU A 41 1.89 -14.70 -2.30
C LEU A 41 2.84 -14.28 -3.43
N ARG A 42 2.27 -14.05 -4.61
CA ARG A 42 2.96 -13.49 -5.79
C ARG A 42 3.27 -12.02 -5.52
N ARG A 43 4.55 -11.70 -5.35
CA ARG A 43 5.07 -10.34 -5.16
C ARG A 43 5.69 -9.82 -6.44
N TYR A 44 5.86 -8.50 -6.52
CA TYR A 44 6.42 -7.85 -7.69
C TYR A 44 7.85 -8.31 -7.98
N SER A 45 8.13 -8.49 -9.28
CA SER A 45 9.48 -8.59 -9.83
C SER A 45 9.47 -7.91 -11.21
N PRO A 46 10.53 -7.22 -11.64
CA PRO A 46 10.51 -6.39 -12.84
C PRO A 46 10.09 -7.09 -14.14
N GLN A 47 10.34 -8.39 -14.26
CA GLN A 47 10.02 -9.18 -15.47
C GLN A 47 8.73 -10.01 -15.34
N ALA A 48 8.05 -9.98 -14.19
CA ALA A 48 6.79 -10.70 -14.05
C ALA A 48 5.66 -9.97 -14.79
N PRO A 49 4.71 -10.69 -15.41
CA PRO A 49 3.56 -10.06 -16.04
C PRO A 49 2.69 -9.33 -15.01
N LEU A 50 1.77 -8.46 -15.45
CA LEU A 50 0.88 -7.74 -14.54
C LEU A 50 0.00 -8.75 -13.76
N VAL A 51 -0.70 -9.61 -14.50
CA VAL A 51 -1.49 -10.74 -13.99
C VAL A 51 -1.11 -12.03 -14.74
N ASP A 52 -1.45 -13.18 -14.17
CA ASP A 52 -1.24 -14.49 -14.81
C ASP A 52 -2.58 -14.98 -15.41
N GLY A 53 -2.83 -14.67 -16.69
CA GLY A 53 -4.03 -15.05 -17.43
C GLY A 53 -4.94 -13.88 -17.84
N PRO A 54 -6.02 -14.13 -18.60
CA PRO A 54 -6.96 -13.11 -19.05
C PRO A 54 -7.63 -12.33 -17.91
N ILE A 55 -8.02 -11.10 -18.22
CA ILE A 55 -8.76 -10.20 -17.33
C ILE A 55 -10.20 -10.12 -17.82
N LEU A 56 -11.14 -10.54 -16.98
CA LEU A 56 -12.57 -10.36 -17.23
C LEU A 56 -12.99 -8.95 -16.80
N VAL A 57 -13.43 -8.11 -17.75
CA VAL A 57 -13.97 -6.78 -17.48
C VAL A 57 -15.49 -6.84 -17.53
N LEU A 58 -16.14 -6.50 -16.42
CA LEU A 58 -17.58 -6.47 -16.24
C LEU A 58 -18.06 -5.04 -16.03
N GLY A 59 -19.33 -4.79 -16.33
CA GLY A 59 -19.94 -3.46 -16.32
C GLY A 59 -20.43 -3.05 -17.70
N GLN A 60 -21.26 -2.03 -17.75
CA GLN A 60 -21.80 -1.44 -18.97
C GLN A 60 -21.33 0.01 -19.09
N GLY A 61 -21.47 0.59 -20.29
CA GLY A 61 -21.21 2.01 -20.51
C GLY A 61 -19.73 2.37 -20.70
N ALA A 62 -19.49 3.69 -20.80
CA ALA A 62 -18.21 4.24 -21.22
C ALA A 62 -17.06 3.93 -20.23
N GLY A 63 -17.36 3.82 -18.93
CA GLY A 63 -16.37 3.46 -17.92
C GLY A 63 -15.80 2.06 -18.14
N ALA A 64 -16.67 1.07 -18.37
CA ALA A 64 -16.25 -0.31 -18.63
C ALA A 64 -15.46 -0.43 -19.92
N ASP A 65 -15.86 0.28 -20.98
CA ASP A 65 -15.18 0.27 -22.28
C ASP A 65 -13.82 0.97 -22.22
N GLY A 66 -13.74 2.10 -21.50
CA GLY A 66 -12.50 2.80 -21.22
C GLY A 66 -11.48 1.94 -20.49
N VAL A 67 -11.92 1.21 -19.46
CA VAL A 67 -11.07 0.27 -18.71
C VAL A 67 -10.58 -0.87 -19.59
N ALA A 68 -11.46 -1.47 -20.41
CA ALA A 68 -11.04 -2.51 -21.35
C ALA A 68 -9.99 -2.01 -22.34
N LYS A 69 -10.16 -0.79 -22.87
CA LYS A 69 -9.18 -0.15 -23.75
C LYS A 69 -7.83 0.04 -23.05
N VAL A 70 -7.82 0.58 -21.84
CA VAL A 70 -6.59 0.75 -21.03
C VAL A 70 -5.86 -0.57 -20.83
N LEU A 71 -6.57 -1.65 -20.55
CA LEU A 71 -5.99 -2.98 -20.35
C LEU A 71 -5.41 -3.55 -21.65
N LEU A 72 -6.06 -3.34 -22.79
CA LEU A 72 -5.54 -3.69 -24.11
C LEU A 72 -4.28 -2.89 -24.47
N ASP A 73 -4.24 -1.60 -24.13
CA ASP A 73 -3.05 -0.74 -24.32
C ASP A 73 -1.87 -1.20 -23.44
N TRP A 74 -2.14 -1.90 -22.33
CA TRP A 74 -1.12 -2.59 -21.52
C TRP A 74 -0.80 -4.01 -22.01
N HIS A 75 -1.28 -4.39 -23.19
CA HIS A 75 -1.10 -5.70 -23.79
C HIS A 75 -1.61 -6.86 -22.91
N GLN A 76 -2.72 -6.64 -22.17
CA GLN A 76 -3.39 -7.72 -21.43
C GLN A 76 -4.44 -8.40 -22.32
N ASP A 77 -4.66 -9.70 -22.10
CA ASP A 77 -5.79 -10.43 -22.70
C ASP A 77 -7.08 -10.05 -21.95
N VAL A 78 -8.07 -9.50 -22.66
CA VAL A 78 -9.28 -8.93 -22.06
C VAL A 78 -10.51 -9.69 -22.55
N ARG A 79 -11.35 -10.13 -21.60
CA ARG A 79 -12.67 -10.73 -21.86
C ARG A 79 -13.76 -9.79 -21.38
N ARG A 80 -14.84 -9.73 -22.15
CA ARG A 80 -16.06 -8.97 -21.81
C ARG A 80 -17.20 -9.85 -21.31
N HIS A 81 -17.04 -11.16 -21.41
CA HIS A 81 -18.01 -12.16 -20.96
C HIS A 81 -17.28 -13.28 -20.26
N ALA A 82 -17.85 -13.81 -19.18
CA ALA A 82 -17.30 -14.96 -18.48
C ALA A 82 -17.42 -16.21 -19.35
N THR A 83 -16.30 -16.91 -19.56
CA THR A 83 -16.29 -18.20 -20.25
C THR A 83 -16.07 -19.31 -19.22
N PRO A 84 -17.01 -20.26 -19.05
CA PRO A 84 -16.86 -21.31 -18.06
C PRO A 84 -15.55 -22.10 -18.22
N LYS A 85 -14.86 -22.37 -17.11
CA LYS A 85 -13.61 -23.14 -17.03
C LYS A 85 -12.37 -22.47 -17.62
N GLU A 86 -12.49 -21.25 -18.16
CA GLU A 86 -11.33 -20.48 -18.59
C GLU A 86 -10.61 -19.86 -17.38
N LYS A 87 -9.30 -20.08 -17.26
CA LYS A 87 -8.55 -19.60 -16.11
C LYS A 87 -8.27 -18.09 -16.18
N LEU A 88 -8.80 -17.34 -15.21
CA LEU A 88 -8.70 -15.88 -15.15
C LEU A 88 -7.57 -15.42 -14.22
N GLY A 89 -6.78 -14.45 -14.68
CA GLY A 89 -5.79 -13.75 -13.86
C GLY A 89 -6.42 -12.66 -13.00
N ALA A 90 -7.48 -12.02 -13.49
CA ALA A 90 -8.23 -11.03 -12.74
C ALA A 90 -9.68 -10.84 -13.21
N ILE A 91 -10.48 -10.20 -12.36
CA ILE A 91 -11.80 -9.67 -12.68
C ILE A 91 -11.79 -8.18 -12.33
N VAL A 92 -12.23 -7.32 -13.25
CA VAL A 92 -12.43 -5.88 -13.03
C VAL A 92 -13.89 -5.56 -13.25
N ALA A 93 -14.60 -5.11 -12.22
CA ALA A 93 -16.01 -4.78 -12.29
C ALA A 93 -16.22 -3.27 -12.19
N VAL A 94 -16.71 -2.66 -13.26
CA VAL A 94 -16.99 -1.23 -13.34
C VAL A 94 -18.46 -0.99 -13.01
N LEU A 95 -18.69 -0.26 -11.93
CA LEU A 95 -19.95 -0.08 -11.19
C LEU A 95 -20.17 1.41 -10.85
N ASP A 96 -19.65 2.33 -11.67
CA ASP A 96 -19.65 3.77 -11.43
C ASP A 96 -20.96 4.48 -11.85
N GLU A 97 -21.84 3.76 -12.55
CA GLU A 97 -23.16 4.23 -13.01
C GLU A 97 -24.35 3.63 -12.23
N LEU A 98 -24.11 2.96 -11.09
CA LEU A 98 -25.20 2.37 -10.30
C LEU A 98 -26.14 3.44 -9.71
N GLY A 99 -27.43 3.30 -10.00
CA GLY A 99 -28.52 4.12 -9.48
C GLY A 99 -29.40 3.43 -8.43
N HIS A 100 -29.41 2.09 -8.39
CA HIS A 100 -30.25 1.30 -7.49
C HIS A 100 -29.58 -0.01 -7.04
N PRO A 101 -29.78 -0.51 -5.81
CA PRO A 101 -29.14 -1.74 -5.31
C PRO A 101 -29.43 -2.99 -6.15
N GLU A 102 -30.61 -3.10 -6.76
CA GLU A 102 -30.99 -4.25 -7.60
C GLU A 102 -30.07 -4.46 -8.81
N GLN A 103 -29.44 -3.38 -9.29
CA GLN A 103 -28.50 -3.42 -10.41
C GLN A 103 -27.19 -4.13 -10.07
N LEU A 104 -26.92 -4.41 -8.79
CA LEU A 104 -25.74 -5.18 -8.38
C LEU A 104 -25.83 -6.66 -8.78
N SER A 105 -27.05 -7.20 -8.90
CA SER A 105 -27.29 -8.64 -9.02
C SER A 105 -26.54 -9.29 -10.18
N GLU A 106 -26.70 -8.77 -11.40
CA GLU A 106 -26.13 -9.35 -12.62
C GLU A 106 -24.59 -9.45 -12.54
N THR A 107 -23.92 -8.34 -12.21
CA THR A 107 -22.45 -8.30 -12.13
C THR A 107 -21.94 -9.20 -11.02
N MET A 108 -22.58 -9.18 -9.83
CA MET A 108 -22.12 -9.97 -8.69
C MET A 108 -22.32 -11.48 -8.89
N LEU A 109 -23.43 -11.89 -9.51
CA LEU A 109 -23.64 -13.30 -9.86
C LEU A 109 -22.65 -13.78 -10.91
N THR A 110 -22.30 -12.90 -11.87
CA THR A 110 -21.26 -13.20 -12.87
C THR A 110 -19.88 -13.37 -12.22
N ILE A 111 -19.51 -12.47 -11.29
CA ILE A 111 -18.28 -12.61 -10.49
C ILE A 111 -18.32 -13.95 -9.73
N GLY A 112 -19.42 -14.23 -9.02
CA GLY A 112 -19.63 -15.44 -8.24
C GLY A 112 -19.41 -16.73 -9.05
N ALA A 113 -19.96 -16.79 -10.26
CA ALA A 113 -19.77 -17.90 -11.18
C ALA A 113 -18.31 -18.07 -11.63
N ALA A 114 -17.58 -16.96 -11.81
CA ALA A 114 -16.18 -16.95 -12.24
C ALA A 114 -15.16 -17.22 -11.11
N LEU A 115 -15.55 -17.17 -9.83
CA LEU A 115 -14.62 -17.32 -8.70
C LEU A 115 -13.84 -18.64 -8.71
N ARG A 116 -14.47 -19.73 -9.16
CA ARG A 116 -13.82 -21.06 -9.25
C ARG A 116 -12.77 -21.14 -10.36
N ASP A 117 -12.83 -20.19 -11.29
CA ASP A 117 -11.98 -20.11 -12.46
C ASP A 117 -10.82 -19.13 -12.28
N LEU A 118 -10.75 -18.43 -11.14
CA LEU A 118 -9.59 -17.62 -10.78
C LEU A 118 -8.32 -18.45 -10.60
N ASN A 119 -7.21 -17.93 -11.12
CA ASN A 119 -5.87 -18.44 -10.86
C ASN A 119 -5.43 -18.15 -9.41
N LYS A 120 -4.36 -18.82 -8.97
CA LYS A 120 -3.70 -18.48 -7.69
C LYS A 120 -3.20 -17.04 -7.75
N ASN A 121 -3.32 -16.31 -6.65
CA ASN A 121 -2.95 -14.89 -6.61
C ASN A 121 -3.69 -14.03 -7.64
N ALA A 122 -4.91 -14.40 -8.04
CA ALA A 122 -5.72 -13.56 -8.90
C ALA A 122 -6.13 -12.25 -8.20
N ARG A 123 -6.71 -11.33 -8.97
CA ARG A 123 -7.16 -10.02 -8.48
C ARG A 123 -8.62 -9.78 -8.82
N VAL A 124 -9.41 -9.33 -7.86
CA VAL A 124 -10.73 -8.77 -8.11
C VAL A 124 -10.68 -7.28 -7.78
N VAL A 125 -11.03 -6.43 -8.74
CA VAL A 125 -11.01 -4.98 -8.55
C VAL A 125 -12.37 -4.40 -8.93
N THR A 126 -13.03 -3.71 -8.02
CA THR A 126 -14.23 -2.93 -8.36
C THR A 126 -13.85 -1.48 -8.64
N ILE A 127 -14.51 -0.83 -9.59
CA ILE A 127 -14.41 0.61 -9.82
C ILE A 127 -15.81 1.17 -9.60
N SER A 128 -15.99 2.06 -8.64
CA SER A 128 -17.30 2.58 -8.25
C SER A 128 -17.19 4.02 -7.74
N ARG A 129 -18.30 4.58 -7.26
CA ARG A 129 -18.34 5.93 -6.67
C ARG A 129 -18.62 5.83 -5.17
N PRO A 130 -18.03 6.69 -4.33
CA PRO A 130 -18.39 6.75 -2.92
C PRO A 130 -19.82 7.30 -2.76
N ALA A 131 -20.55 6.84 -1.74
CA ALA A 131 -21.77 7.52 -1.35
C ALA A 131 -21.44 8.90 -0.77
N VAL A 132 -22.18 9.93 -1.16
CA VAL A 132 -22.06 11.29 -0.64
C VAL A 132 -23.38 11.72 -0.01
N ALA A 133 -23.32 12.69 0.91
CA ALA A 133 -24.49 13.14 1.66
C ALA A 133 -25.64 13.69 0.78
N ALA A 134 -25.33 14.15 -0.44
CA ALA A 134 -26.29 14.67 -1.40
C ALA A 134 -26.95 13.57 -2.27
N ASP A 135 -26.51 12.31 -2.18
CA ASP A 135 -27.08 11.22 -2.97
C ASP A 135 -28.52 10.90 -2.53
N ALA A 136 -29.38 10.54 -3.49
CA ALA A 136 -30.67 9.93 -3.17
C ALA A 136 -30.46 8.62 -2.39
N PRO A 137 -31.36 8.23 -1.46
CA PRO A 137 -31.18 7.04 -0.62
C PRO A 137 -30.86 5.75 -1.39
N ALA A 138 -31.48 5.54 -2.55
CA ALA A 138 -31.21 4.38 -3.40
C ALA A 138 -29.78 4.35 -3.97
N ILE A 139 -29.28 5.50 -4.42
CA ILE A 139 -27.91 5.64 -4.95
C ILE A 139 -26.91 5.41 -3.81
N ALA A 140 -27.12 6.05 -2.65
CA ALA A 140 -26.27 5.86 -1.48
C ALA A 140 -26.24 4.40 -1.03
N ALA A 141 -27.41 3.71 -1.02
CA ALA A 141 -27.50 2.29 -0.70
C ALA A 141 -26.74 1.42 -1.72
N ALA A 142 -26.87 1.68 -3.02
CA ALA A 142 -26.15 0.93 -4.05
C ALA A 142 -24.64 1.10 -3.90
N ARG A 143 -24.16 2.34 -3.77
CA ARG A 143 -22.74 2.67 -3.64
C ARG A 143 -22.10 2.09 -2.37
N ASN A 144 -22.76 2.24 -1.22
CA ASN A 144 -22.28 1.66 0.04
C ASN A 144 -22.37 0.12 0.05
N GLY A 145 -23.34 -0.47 -0.65
CA GLY A 145 -23.46 -1.92 -0.80
C GLY A 145 -22.20 -2.55 -1.40
N ILE A 146 -21.51 -1.85 -2.31
CA ILE A 146 -20.25 -2.31 -2.91
C ILE A 146 -19.17 -2.50 -1.85
N ASP A 147 -19.04 -1.61 -0.85
CA ASP A 147 -18.05 -1.75 0.22
C ASP A 147 -18.23 -3.06 0.98
N GLY A 148 -19.47 -3.35 1.40
CA GLY A 148 -19.82 -4.59 2.08
C GLY A 148 -19.55 -5.83 1.22
N ILE A 149 -19.88 -5.77 -0.06
CA ILE A 149 -19.66 -6.89 -1.01
C ILE A 149 -18.17 -7.14 -1.20
N VAL A 150 -17.36 -6.12 -1.52
CA VAL A 150 -15.91 -6.29 -1.76
C VAL A 150 -15.20 -6.84 -0.54
N ARG A 151 -15.53 -6.32 0.65
CA ARG A 151 -14.95 -6.82 1.91
C ARG A 151 -15.37 -8.25 2.21
N SER A 152 -16.60 -8.64 1.90
CA SER A 152 -17.05 -10.03 2.08
C SER A 152 -16.39 -10.95 1.06
N LEU A 153 -16.36 -10.54 -0.20
CA LEU A 153 -15.71 -11.26 -1.29
C LEU A 153 -14.23 -11.53 -1.00
N ALA A 154 -13.47 -10.54 -0.53
CA ALA A 154 -12.07 -10.73 -0.12
C ALA A 154 -11.89 -11.85 0.92
N LYS A 155 -12.86 -12.07 1.82
CA LYS A 155 -12.83 -13.17 2.82
C LYS A 155 -13.19 -14.52 2.21
N GLU A 156 -13.96 -14.54 1.12
CA GLU A 156 -14.37 -15.75 0.42
C GLU A 156 -13.34 -16.21 -0.61
N LEU A 157 -12.54 -15.26 -1.13
CA LEU A 157 -11.46 -15.53 -2.07
C LEU A 157 -10.44 -16.50 -1.46
N ARG A 158 -9.87 -17.33 -2.34
CA ARG A 158 -8.95 -18.41 -1.96
C ARG A 158 -7.62 -18.24 -2.68
N ALA A 159 -6.66 -19.05 -2.26
CA ALA A 159 -5.39 -19.20 -2.95
C ALA A 159 -4.58 -17.90 -3.15
N GLY A 160 -4.63 -16.99 -2.17
CA GLY A 160 -3.89 -15.72 -2.19
C GLY A 160 -4.46 -14.68 -3.14
N ALA A 161 -5.66 -14.89 -3.69
CA ALA A 161 -6.38 -13.86 -4.43
C ALA A 161 -6.85 -12.75 -3.48
N THR A 162 -6.95 -11.53 -3.99
CA THR A 162 -7.38 -10.35 -3.22
C THR A 162 -8.54 -9.65 -3.91
N ALA A 163 -9.42 -8.99 -3.13
CA ALA A 163 -10.44 -8.09 -3.65
C ALA A 163 -10.25 -6.68 -3.11
N ASN A 164 -10.19 -5.68 -3.99
CA ASN A 164 -10.02 -4.27 -3.64
C ASN A 164 -10.93 -3.39 -4.49
N GLY A 165 -11.09 -2.12 -4.12
CA GLY A 165 -11.92 -1.17 -4.86
C GLY A 165 -11.24 0.17 -5.15
N ILE A 166 -11.66 0.78 -6.25
CA ILE A 166 -11.29 2.13 -6.68
C ILE A 166 -12.55 2.99 -6.58
N LEU A 167 -12.48 4.07 -5.83
CA LEU A 167 -13.55 5.05 -5.70
C LEU A 167 -13.26 6.25 -6.59
N LEU A 168 -14.14 6.54 -7.53
CA LEU A 168 -14.03 7.69 -8.42
C LEU A 168 -14.76 8.88 -7.78
N ALA A 169 -14.02 9.95 -7.46
CA ALA A 169 -14.62 11.20 -7.05
C ALA A 169 -15.47 11.81 -8.18
N ASN A 170 -16.27 12.82 -7.85
CA ASN A 170 -17.09 13.53 -8.84
C ASN A 170 -16.22 14.10 -9.96
N GLY A 171 -16.64 13.90 -11.21
CA GLY A 171 -15.90 14.35 -12.39
C GLY A 171 -14.69 13.48 -12.78
N VAL A 172 -14.35 12.44 -12.00
CA VAL A 172 -13.32 11.47 -12.34
C VAL A 172 -13.94 10.28 -13.10
N SER A 173 -13.28 9.89 -14.18
CA SER A 173 -13.60 8.74 -15.03
C SER A 173 -12.75 7.52 -14.65
N ALA A 174 -13.25 6.32 -14.93
CA ALA A 174 -12.53 5.07 -14.72
C ALA A 174 -11.25 4.96 -15.59
N ALA A 175 -11.16 5.75 -16.66
CA ALA A 175 -10.01 5.81 -17.56
C ALA A 175 -9.04 6.96 -17.25
N ASP A 176 -9.32 7.78 -16.23
CA ASP A 176 -8.41 8.87 -15.85
C ASP A 176 -7.10 8.34 -15.26
N PRO A 177 -5.96 9.05 -15.45
CA PRO A 177 -4.64 8.60 -15.00
C PRO A 177 -4.56 8.11 -13.54
N SER A 178 -5.27 8.74 -12.61
CA SER A 178 -5.30 8.36 -11.20
C SER A 178 -6.05 7.04 -10.94
N ALA A 179 -7.17 6.81 -11.63
CA ALA A 179 -7.92 5.55 -11.56
C ALA A 179 -7.10 4.43 -12.23
N VAL A 180 -6.48 4.73 -13.37
CA VAL A 180 -5.64 3.81 -14.14
C VAL A 180 -4.39 3.39 -13.36
N SER A 181 -3.68 4.32 -12.70
CA SER A 181 -2.51 3.98 -11.88
C SER A 181 -2.89 3.13 -10.67
N THR A 182 -4.03 3.43 -10.04
CA THR A 182 -4.61 2.64 -8.95
C THR A 182 -4.97 1.22 -9.40
N LEU A 183 -5.61 1.09 -10.57
CA LEU A 183 -5.94 -0.20 -11.16
C LEU A 183 -4.67 -1.02 -11.43
N ARG A 184 -3.63 -0.40 -11.99
CA ARG A 184 -2.35 -1.07 -12.22
C ARG A 184 -1.72 -1.57 -10.93
N PHE A 185 -1.75 -0.76 -9.87
CA PHE A 185 -1.25 -1.16 -8.56
C PHE A 185 -1.99 -2.40 -8.05
N PHE A 186 -3.33 -2.38 -8.02
CA PHE A 186 -4.13 -3.50 -7.54
C PHE A 186 -3.98 -4.77 -8.39
N LEU A 187 -3.85 -4.65 -9.71
CA LEU A 187 -3.66 -5.81 -10.59
C LEU A 187 -2.28 -6.46 -10.45
N SER A 188 -1.28 -5.75 -9.91
CA SER A 188 0.10 -6.22 -9.90
C SER A 188 0.47 -7.09 -8.68
N GLY A 189 1.70 -7.63 -8.69
CA GLY A 189 2.33 -8.21 -7.50
C GLY A 189 2.71 -7.19 -6.42
N ARG A 190 2.57 -5.89 -6.68
CA ARG A 190 2.89 -4.80 -5.74
C ARG A 190 1.83 -4.69 -4.62
N SER A 191 0.60 -5.10 -4.89
CA SER A 191 -0.53 -5.10 -3.96
C SER A 191 -0.71 -6.41 -3.18
N ALA A 192 0.31 -7.28 -3.13
CA ALA A 192 0.19 -8.67 -2.66
C ALA A 192 -0.42 -8.83 -1.25
N PHE A 193 -0.25 -7.84 -0.37
CA PHE A 193 -0.77 -7.85 1.00
C PHE A 193 -1.81 -6.74 1.26
N VAL A 194 -2.38 -6.19 0.19
CA VAL A 194 -3.48 -5.23 0.21
C VAL A 194 -4.75 -5.96 -0.21
N ASP A 195 -5.69 -6.07 0.73
CA ASP A 195 -6.90 -6.87 0.55
C ASP A 195 -8.07 -6.30 1.34
N GLY A 196 -9.25 -6.30 0.73
CA GLY A 196 -10.47 -5.65 1.22
C GLY A 196 -10.33 -4.13 1.40
N GLN A 197 -9.49 -3.46 0.61
CA GLN A 197 -9.23 -2.03 0.73
C GLN A 197 -9.78 -1.23 -0.44
N PHE A 198 -9.98 0.06 -0.20
CA PHE A 198 -10.40 1.03 -1.21
C PHE A 198 -9.36 2.15 -1.33
N LEU A 199 -9.16 2.63 -2.55
CA LEU A 199 -8.41 3.84 -2.85
C LEU A 199 -9.29 4.79 -3.64
N THR A 200 -9.30 6.07 -3.25
CA THR A 200 -10.05 7.12 -3.93
C THR A 200 -9.15 7.85 -4.93
N ALA A 201 -9.57 7.83 -6.19
CA ALA A 201 -9.11 8.74 -7.23
C ALA A 201 -9.88 10.06 -7.09
N SER A 202 -9.25 11.03 -6.44
CA SER A 202 -9.84 12.31 -6.02
C SER A 202 -9.86 13.36 -7.13
N SER A 203 -8.99 13.21 -8.14
CA SER A 203 -8.96 14.03 -9.36
C SER A 203 -8.45 13.18 -10.53
N ALA A 204 -8.53 13.67 -11.77
CA ALA A 204 -8.05 12.92 -12.94
C ALA A 204 -6.55 12.55 -12.85
N GLY A 205 -5.74 13.39 -12.19
CA GLY A 205 -4.29 13.22 -12.10
C GLY A 205 -3.54 13.89 -13.25
N LEU A 206 -2.27 13.53 -13.43
CA LEU A 206 -1.41 14.07 -14.49
C LEU A 206 -1.52 13.21 -15.74
N SER A 207 -1.60 13.84 -16.91
CA SER A 207 -1.81 13.17 -18.22
C SER A 207 -0.58 12.44 -18.75
N GLU A 208 0.61 12.67 -18.18
CA GLU A 208 1.84 12.07 -18.64
C GLU A 208 1.88 10.56 -18.31
N GLN A 209 2.12 9.74 -19.34
CA GLN A 209 2.24 8.30 -19.17
C GLN A 209 3.59 7.98 -18.50
N PRO A 210 3.61 7.29 -17.34
CA PRO A 210 4.86 6.96 -16.68
C PRO A 210 5.57 5.82 -17.38
N ASP A 211 6.90 5.80 -17.30
CA ASP A 211 7.65 4.56 -17.47
C ASP A 211 7.34 3.63 -16.28
N TRP A 212 6.48 2.65 -16.50
CA TRP A 212 6.09 1.69 -15.47
C TRP A 212 7.23 0.80 -14.96
N ALA A 213 8.35 0.72 -15.68
CA ALA A 213 9.54 -0.01 -15.23
C ALA A 213 10.35 0.82 -14.21
N LYS A 214 10.36 2.15 -14.37
CA LYS A 214 11.02 3.10 -13.45
C LYS A 214 10.12 4.31 -13.16
N PRO A 215 9.02 4.11 -12.42
CA PRO A 215 7.99 5.14 -12.26
C PRO A 215 8.42 6.34 -11.42
N LEU A 216 9.60 6.28 -10.78
CA LEU A 216 10.17 7.36 -9.95
C LEU A 216 11.48 7.91 -10.52
N GLN A 217 11.77 7.61 -11.80
CA GLN A 217 13.00 8.06 -12.45
C GLN A 217 13.14 9.59 -12.37
N GLY A 218 14.25 10.03 -11.79
CA GLY A 218 14.58 11.45 -11.64
C GLY A 218 13.98 12.13 -10.41
N SER A 219 13.18 11.43 -9.59
CA SER A 219 12.69 11.96 -8.32
C SER A 219 13.74 11.87 -7.21
N VAL A 220 13.75 12.85 -6.31
CA VAL A 220 14.55 12.85 -5.07
C VAL A 220 13.65 12.56 -3.88
N ALA A 221 13.94 11.49 -3.16
CA ALA A 221 13.15 11.01 -2.03
C ALA A 221 13.95 11.03 -0.72
N VAL A 222 13.31 11.42 0.38
CA VAL A 222 13.83 11.20 1.73
C VAL A 222 13.00 10.14 2.45
N VAL A 223 13.67 9.21 3.15
CA VAL A 223 13.02 8.17 3.95
C VAL A 223 13.57 8.23 5.38
N THR A 224 12.69 8.47 6.36
CA THR A 224 13.07 8.48 7.78
C THR A 224 13.02 7.08 8.40
N GLY A 225 13.91 6.80 9.36
CA GLY A 225 14.02 5.47 9.99
C GLY A 225 14.49 4.41 8.99
N ALA A 226 15.39 4.79 8.08
CA ALA A 226 15.77 3.99 6.92
C ALA A 226 16.89 2.96 7.17
N ALA A 227 17.47 2.90 8.38
CA ALA A 227 18.62 2.03 8.62
C ALA A 227 18.28 0.53 8.57
N ARG A 228 17.01 0.14 8.79
CA ARG A 228 16.59 -1.28 8.83
C ARG A 228 15.09 -1.46 8.62
N GLY A 229 14.66 -2.73 8.58
CA GLY A 229 13.24 -3.12 8.58
C GLY A 229 12.46 -2.49 7.42
N ILE A 230 11.27 -1.95 7.74
CA ILE A 230 10.38 -1.34 6.75
C ILE A 230 11.03 -0.13 6.07
N GLY A 231 11.75 0.72 6.80
CA GLY A 231 12.41 1.89 6.23
C GLY A 231 13.47 1.53 5.18
N ALA A 232 14.29 0.53 5.47
CA ALA A 232 15.27 0.02 4.50
C ALA A 232 14.58 -0.60 3.28
N ALA A 233 13.46 -1.32 3.46
CA ALA A 233 12.68 -1.87 2.35
C ALA A 233 12.07 -0.76 1.48
N ILE A 234 11.56 0.32 2.08
CA ILE A 234 11.06 1.50 1.36
C ILE A 234 12.20 2.11 0.53
N ALA A 235 13.35 2.37 1.14
CA ALA A 235 14.50 2.97 0.46
C ALA A 235 14.94 2.14 -0.76
N ARG A 236 15.01 0.81 -0.62
CA ARG A 236 15.32 -0.11 -1.73
C ARG A 236 14.27 -0.09 -2.83
N THR A 237 12.99 -0.12 -2.47
CA THR A 237 11.89 -0.11 -3.46
C THR A 237 11.84 1.20 -4.23
N LEU A 238 11.99 2.35 -3.56
CA LEU A 238 12.02 3.65 -4.24
C LEU A 238 13.22 3.76 -5.18
N ALA A 239 14.41 3.32 -4.75
CA ALA A 239 15.61 3.31 -5.58
C ALA A 239 15.49 2.35 -6.78
N ARG A 240 14.91 1.16 -6.58
CA ARG A 240 14.61 0.21 -7.66
C ARG A 240 13.71 0.85 -8.71
N ASP A 241 12.71 1.62 -8.28
CA ASP A 241 11.77 2.31 -9.14
C ASP A 241 12.34 3.61 -9.76
N GLY A 242 13.59 3.96 -9.49
CA GLY A 242 14.33 5.04 -10.17
C GLY A 242 14.59 6.30 -9.34
N ALA A 243 14.14 6.36 -8.08
CA ALA A 243 14.36 7.52 -7.22
C ALA A 243 15.81 7.60 -6.72
N THR A 244 16.30 8.82 -6.55
CA THR A 244 17.50 9.10 -5.75
C THR A 244 17.10 9.23 -4.28
N VAL A 245 17.66 8.40 -3.40
CA VAL A 245 17.18 8.29 -2.01
C VAL A 245 18.17 8.87 -1.00
N ILE A 246 17.64 9.73 -0.12
CA ILE A 246 18.27 10.21 1.11
C ILE A 246 17.73 9.35 2.26
N ALA A 247 18.57 8.48 2.78
CA ALA A 247 18.24 7.62 3.91
C ALA A 247 18.55 8.37 5.22
N VAL A 248 17.54 8.57 6.06
CA VAL A 248 17.66 9.29 7.35
C VAL A 248 17.43 8.33 8.50
N ASP A 249 18.33 8.35 9.48
CA ASP A 249 18.15 7.66 10.77
C ASP A 249 19.01 8.33 11.84
N VAL A 250 18.82 7.93 13.11
CA VAL A 250 19.60 8.48 14.23
C VAL A 250 21.09 8.13 14.10
N PRO A 251 22.01 8.96 14.64
CA PRO A 251 23.45 8.66 14.59
C PRO A 251 23.84 7.28 15.12
N ALA A 252 23.14 6.79 16.15
CA ALA A 252 23.36 5.46 16.71
C ALA A 252 23.07 4.30 15.74
N ALA A 253 22.36 4.55 14.63
CA ALA A 253 22.10 3.58 13.57
C ALA A 253 23.01 3.78 12.34
N GLY A 254 24.04 4.62 12.46
CA GLY A 254 24.89 5.10 11.36
C GLY A 254 25.47 4.01 10.47
N ASP A 255 25.96 2.90 11.05
CA ASP A 255 26.57 1.80 10.27
C ASP A 255 25.54 1.10 9.38
N HIS A 256 24.37 0.76 9.93
CA HIS A 256 23.28 0.16 9.17
C HIS A 256 22.73 1.15 8.11
N LEU A 257 22.65 2.44 8.46
CA LEU A 257 22.21 3.48 7.54
C LEU A 257 23.17 3.64 6.36
N ALA A 258 24.47 3.65 6.61
CA ALA A 258 25.50 3.72 5.58
C ALA A 258 25.45 2.49 4.66
N ALA A 259 25.24 1.29 5.22
CA ALA A 259 25.07 0.07 4.43
C ALA A 259 23.88 0.16 3.47
N VAL A 260 22.71 0.61 3.95
CA VAL A 260 21.51 0.81 3.11
C VAL A 260 21.77 1.89 2.04
N ALA A 261 22.35 3.02 2.41
CA ALA A 261 22.64 4.11 1.47
C ALA A 261 23.60 3.65 0.35
N ASN A 262 24.64 2.88 0.69
CA ASN A 262 25.57 2.34 -0.29
C ASN A 262 24.89 1.32 -1.23
N GLU A 263 24.06 0.42 -0.68
CA GLU A 263 23.32 -0.58 -1.45
C GLU A 263 22.43 0.07 -2.52
N ILE A 264 21.70 1.12 -2.14
CA ILE A 264 20.77 1.81 -3.04
C ILE A 264 21.44 2.91 -3.87
N ARG A 265 22.76 3.13 -3.70
CA ARG A 265 23.53 4.23 -4.30
C ARG A 265 22.90 5.61 -4.00
N GLY A 266 22.38 5.75 -2.79
CA GLY A 266 21.81 6.98 -2.24
C GLY A 266 22.80 7.69 -1.32
N THR A 267 22.27 8.49 -0.39
CA THR A 267 23.08 9.18 0.64
C THR A 267 22.50 8.93 2.03
N ALA A 268 23.38 8.81 3.02
CA ALA A 268 22.99 8.72 4.43
C ALA A 268 23.01 10.12 5.06
N LEU A 269 21.99 10.43 5.85
CA LEU A 269 21.91 11.62 6.70
C LEU A 269 21.59 11.18 8.13
N GLN A 270 22.60 11.23 9.01
CA GLN A 270 22.42 10.93 10.43
C GLN A 270 21.78 12.12 11.13
N LEU A 271 20.55 11.94 11.60
CA LEU A 271 19.71 13.01 12.14
C LEU A 271 18.64 12.42 13.08
N ASP A 272 18.50 13.02 14.26
CA ASP A 272 17.32 12.83 15.09
C ASP A 272 16.17 13.69 14.53
N ILE A 273 15.11 13.05 14.04
CA ILE A 273 13.95 13.73 13.45
C ILE A 273 13.13 14.52 14.47
N THR A 274 13.37 14.34 15.77
CA THR A 274 12.73 15.12 16.82
C THR A 274 13.39 16.47 17.06
N ASN A 275 14.56 16.71 16.46
CA ASN A 275 15.19 18.02 16.48
C ASN A 275 14.33 19.08 15.77
N VAL A 276 14.36 20.31 16.28
CA VAL A 276 13.57 21.44 15.75
C VAL A 276 13.97 21.77 14.30
N ASP A 277 15.24 21.59 13.94
CA ASP A 277 15.80 21.91 12.63
C ASP A 277 15.79 20.73 11.64
N ALA A 278 15.19 19.58 11.99
CA ALA A 278 15.27 18.35 11.20
C ALA A 278 14.79 18.53 9.74
N GLY A 279 13.66 19.22 9.55
CA GLY A 279 13.13 19.51 8.21
C GLY A 279 14.07 20.38 7.38
N GLN A 280 14.67 21.41 7.99
CA GLN A 280 15.64 22.29 7.34
C GLN A 280 16.91 21.55 6.94
N ARG A 281 17.42 20.68 7.82
CA ARG A 281 18.61 19.85 7.51
C ARG A 281 18.37 18.87 6.37
N ILE A 282 17.17 18.29 6.27
CA ILE A 282 16.79 17.42 5.16
C ILE A 282 16.72 18.20 3.85
N LEU A 283 16.05 19.36 3.85
CA LEU A 283 15.96 20.24 2.68
C LEU A 283 17.35 20.68 2.22
N GLU A 284 18.20 21.14 3.14
CA GLU A 284 19.55 21.58 2.81
C GLU A 284 20.40 20.46 2.21
N HIS A 285 20.32 19.25 2.77
CA HIS A 285 21.02 18.08 2.21
C HIS A 285 20.51 17.74 0.81
N ALA A 286 19.18 17.75 0.58
CA ALA A 286 18.59 17.50 -0.72
C ALA A 286 18.99 18.57 -1.76
N ARG A 287 18.93 19.85 -1.37
CA ARG A 287 19.31 21.00 -2.18
C ARG A 287 20.80 20.96 -2.57
N GLN A 288 21.69 20.73 -1.61
CA GLN A 288 23.14 20.67 -1.87
C GLN A 288 23.53 19.51 -2.80
N ARG A 289 22.87 18.36 -2.68
CA ARG A 289 23.24 17.16 -3.45
C ARG A 289 22.52 17.04 -4.79
N TYR A 290 21.27 17.50 -4.84
CA TYR A 290 20.35 17.19 -5.95
C TYR A 290 19.52 18.39 -6.40
N GLY A 291 19.60 19.54 -5.72
CA GLY A 291 18.92 20.78 -6.08
C GLY A 291 17.41 20.84 -5.78
N ARG A 292 16.80 19.75 -5.30
CA ARG A 292 15.36 19.64 -5.04
C ARG A 292 15.03 18.49 -4.08
N LEU A 293 13.79 18.48 -3.58
CA LEU A 293 13.16 17.35 -2.90
C LEU A 293 11.75 17.14 -3.49
N ASP A 294 11.37 15.89 -3.72
CA ASP A 294 10.07 15.55 -4.35
C ASP A 294 9.20 14.68 -3.46
N ILE A 295 9.82 13.73 -2.76
CA ILE A 295 9.13 12.70 -1.99
C ILE A 295 9.64 12.69 -0.55
N VAL A 296 8.72 12.74 0.40
CA VAL A 296 8.99 12.59 1.83
C VAL A 296 8.26 11.35 2.34
N VAL A 297 9.00 10.40 2.90
CA VAL A 297 8.43 9.25 3.58
C VAL A 297 8.69 9.32 5.08
N HIS A 298 7.63 9.59 5.83
CA HIS A 298 7.63 9.55 7.30
C HIS A 298 7.41 8.13 7.80
N ASN A 299 8.50 7.35 7.83
CA ASN A 299 8.48 5.95 8.31
C ASN A 299 9.00 5.81 9.75
N ALA A 300 9.90 6.68 10.21
CA ALA A 300 10.42 6.62 11.58
C ALA A 300 9.30 6.58 12.61
N GLY A 301 9.44 5.68 13.58
CA GLY A 301 8.47 5.52 14.64
C GLY A 301 8.96 4.57 15.73
N ILE A 302 8.46 4.77 16.95
CA ILE A 302 8.76 3.93 18.11
C ILE A 302 7.48 3.48 18.81
N THR A 303 7.61 2.41 19.57
CA THR A 303 6.61 1.92 20.52
C THR A 303 7.18 1.95 21.94
N ARG A 304 6.34 2.27 22.92
CA ARG A 304 6.63 2.22 24.36
C ARG A 304 5.38 1.69 25.06
N ASP A 305 5.13 0.41 24.84
CA ASP A 305 3.89 -0.25 25.23
C ASP A 305 3.78 -0.36 26.76
N LYS A 306 2.68 0.15 27.30
CA LYS A 306 2.33 0.10 28.71
C LYS A 306 0.83 0.34 28.87
N LEU A 307 0.19 -0.34 29.81
CA LEU A 307 -1.18 0.01 30.19
C LEU A 307 -1.21 1.46 30.69
N LEU A 308 -2.25 2.21 30.32
CA LEU A 308 -2.35 3.65 30.64
C LEU A 308 -2.22 3.92 32.15
N ALA A 309 -2.80 3.05 32.99
CA ALA A 309 -2.70 3.12 34.45
C ALA A 309 -1.25 3.06 34.98
N ASN A 310 -0.30 2.59 34.16
CA ASN A 310 1.12 2.47 34.50
C ASN A 310 2.02 3.26 33.54
N MET A 311 1.45 4.18 32.75
CA MET A 311 2.18 5.01 31.79
C MET A 311 2.89 6.16 32.52
N ASP A 312 4.08 6.52 32.05
CA ASP A 312 4.80 7.72 32.50
C ASP A 312 5.02 8.69 31.34
N ASN A 313 5.39 9.93 31.68
CA ASN A 313 5.61 11.00 30.70
C ASN A 313 6.69 10.61 29.69
N ALA A 314 7.79 10.00 30.14
CA ALA A 314 8.89 9.60 29.24
C ALA A 314 8.42 8.63 28.14
N LYS A 315 7.56 7.65 28.46
CA LYS A 315 7.00 6.71 27.48
C LYS A 315 5.91 7.35 26.62
N TRP A 316 5.12 8.26 27.17
CA TRP A 316 4.09 8.97 26.42
C TRP A 316 4.72 9.97 25.44
N ASP A 317 5.47 10.93 25.97
CA ASP A 317 6.02 12.08 25.23
C ASP A 317 6.97 11.62 24.13
N SER A 318 7.83 10.61 24.38
CA SER A 318 8.74 10.12 23.34
C SER A 318 8.00 9.52 22.14
N VAL A 319 6.90 8.80 22.37
CA VAL A 319 6.09 8.23 21.29
C VAL A 319 5.41 9.35 20.49
N ILE A 320 4.85 10.36 21.16
CA ILE A 320 4.23 11.51 20.49
C ILE A 320 5.28 12.33 19.71
N ALA A 321 6.42 12.61 20.33
CA ALA A 321 7.52 13.38 19.74
C ALA A 321 8.03 12.76 18.45
N VAL A 322 8.30 11.45 18.46
CA VAL A 322 8.84 10.73 17.30
C VAL A 322 7.77 10.46 16.25
N ASN A 323 6.57 10.01 16.64
CA ASN A 323 5.63 9.44 15.67
C ASN A 323 4.73 10.47 14.99
N ILE A 324 4.54 11.66 15.57
CA ILE A 324 3.63 12.67 14.99
C ILE A 324 4.14 14.11 15.10
N ALA A 325 4.67 14.54 16.26
CA ALA A 325 5.10 15.93 16.41
C ALA A 325 6.29 16.29 15.50
N SER A 326 7.23 15.36 15.32
CA SER A 326 8.32 15.47 14.34
C SER A 326 7.80 15.67 12.91
N GLN A 327 6.79 14.91 12.48
CA GLN A 327 6.22 14.97 11.13
C GLN A 327 5.56 16.32 10.88
N LEU A 328 4.80 16.84 11.84
CA LEU A 328 4.16 18.15 11.74
C LEU A 328 5.20 19.25 11.55
N ARG A 329 6.24 19.32 12.41
CA ARG A 329 7.31 20.32 12.30
C ARG A 329 8.11 20.20 11.00
N MET A 330 8.43 18.98 10.58
CA MET A 330 9.11 18.77 9.30
C MET A 330 8.25 19.20 8.11
N ASN A 331 6.95 18.89 8.14
CA ASN A 331 6.01 19.30 7.09
C ASN A 331 5.85 20.82 7.01
N GLU A 332 5.83 21.53 8.14
CA GLU A 332 5.84 23.00 8.14
C GLU A 332 7.06 23.55 7.38
N ALA A 333 8.25 23.00 7.64
CA ALA A 333 9.46 23.38 6.92
C ALA A 333 9.40 23.03 5.42
N PHE A 334 8.92 21.84 5.07
CA PHE A 334 8.80 21.40 3.67
C PHE A 334 7.79 22.25 2.89
N LEU A 335 6.63 22.53 3.46
CA LEU A 335 5.57 23.32 2.81
C LEU A 335 5.98 24.80 2.64
N ALA A 336 6.81 25.34 3.53
CA ALA A 336 7.36 26.69 3.42
C ALA A 336 8.54 26.80 2.44
N SER A 337 9.12 25.68 1.99
CA SER A 337 10.33 25.69 1.15
C SER A 337 10.03 25.78 -0.35
N ASN A 338 10.91 26.46 -1.08
CA ASN A 338 10.94 26.48 -2.55
C ASN A 338 11.57 25.21 -3.15
N ASP A 339 12.27 24.40 -2.35
CA ASP A 339 12.91 23.17 -2.79
C ASP A 339 11.94 21.97 -2.83
N PHE A 340 10.70 22.14 -2.35
CA PHE A 340 9.65 21.10 -2.24
C PHE A 340 8.31 21.61 -2.81
N VAL A 341 8.30 21.97 -4.10
CA VAL A 341 7.16 22.68 -4.72
C VAL A 341 6.50 21.90 -5.86
N THR A 342 7.25 21.26 -6.74
CA THR A 342 6.66 20.67 -7.96
C THR A 342 6.18 19.26 -7.70
N ASN A 343 4.85 19.06 -7.69
CA ASN A 343 4.22 17.76 -7.47
C ASN A 343 4.72 17.03 -6.20
N PRO A 344 4.78 17.69 -5.03
CA PRO A 344 5.31 17.09 -3.80
C PRO A 344 4.51 15.85 -3.39
N ARG A 345 5.19 14.88 -2.81
CA ARG A 345 4.59 13.64 -2.30
C ARG A 345 4.96 13.45 -0.84
N ILE A 346 3.97 13.45 0.05
CA ILE A 346 4.18 13.11 1.46
C ILE A 346 3.49 11.77 1.75
N ILE A 347 4.24 10.76 2.17
CA ILE A 347 3.71 9.45 2.52
C ILE A 347 4.08 9.15 3.97
N SER A 348 3.07 8.94 4.81
CA SER A 348 3.28 8.65 6.23
C SER A 348 2.97 7.19 6.57
N VAL A 349 3.62 6.64 7.59
CA VAL A 349 3.33 5.30 8.11
C VAL A 349 2.46 5.41 9.37
N ALA A 350 1.17 5.12 9.20
CA ALA A 350 0.19 4.96 10.27
C ALA A 350 0.28 3.55 10.89
N SER A 351 -0.83 2.98 11.37
CA SER A 351 -0.91 1.61 11.89
C SER A 351 -2.37 1.17 11.99
N THR A 352 -2.65 -0.14 11.89
CA THR A 352 -3.97 -0.67 12.28
C THR A 352 -4.31 -0.37 13.75
N SER A 353 -3.32 -0.26 14.64
CA SER A 353 -3.56 0.20 16.03
C SER A 353 -4.06 1.63 16.12
N GLY A 354 -3.72 2.49 15.15
CA GLY A 354 -4.26 3.86 15.07
C GLY A 354 -5.70 3.92 14.60
N ILE A 355 -6.20 2.83 13.98
CA ILE A 355 -7.58 2.73 13.48
C ILE A 355 -8.47 2.06 14.53
N ALA A 356 -8.03 0.93 15.07
CA ALA A 356 -8.87 0.09 15.95
C ALA A 356 -8.48 0.15 17.44
N GLY A 357 -7.39 0.84 17.78
CA GLY A 357 -6.78 0.75 19.11
C GLY A 357 -6.05 -0.58 19.31
N ASN A 358 -5.28 -0.65 20.40
CA ASN A 358 -4.68 -1.90 20.88
C ASN A 358 -4.36 -1.81 22.38
N ARG A 359 -4.48 -2.92 23.10
CA ARG A 359 -4.23 -2.97 24.54
C ARG A 359 -2.76 -2.61 24.84
N GLY A 360 -2.54 -1.66 25.74
CA GLY A 360 -1.20 -1.21 26.13
C GLY A 360 -0.56 -0.23 25.14
N GLN A 361 -1.29 0.24 24.13
CA GLN A 361 -0.79 1.12 23.09
C GLN A 361 -1.57 2.45 23.03
N THR A 362 -2.03 3.01 24.15
CA THR A 362 -2.79 4.27 24.13
C THR A 362 -1.98 5.44 23.55
N ASN A 363 -0.72 5.59 23.94
CA ASN A 363 0.23 6.54 23.34
C ASN A 363 0.46 6.29 21.84
N TYR A 364 0.73 5.03 21.47
CA TYR A 364 1.04 4.67 20.09
C TYR A 364 -0.18 4.81 19.17
N ALA A 365 -1.35 4.32 19.59
CA ALA A 365 -2.61 4.47 18.87
C ALA A 365 -2.97 5.95 18.72
N ALA A 366 -2.82 6.78 19.76
CA ALA A 366 -3.01 8.23 19.66
C ALA A 366 -2.08 8.84 18.60
N SER A 367 -0.79 8.48 18.60
CA SER A 367 0.15 9.00 17.61
C SER A 367 -0.20 8.59 16.17
N LYS A 368 -0.59 7.33 15.95
CA LYS A 368 -0.90 6.80 14.61
C LYS A 368 -2.27 7.20 14.10
N ALA A 369 -3.24 7.44 14.98
CA ALA A 369 -4.48 8.15 14.66
C ALA A 369 -4.22 9.62 14.30
N GLY A 370 -3.29 10.27 15.03
CA GLY A 370 -2.82 11.62 14.72
C GLY A 370 -2.23 11.74 13.32
N VAL A 371 -1.45 10.74 12.87
CA VAL A 371 -0.95 10.66 11.48
C VAL A 371 -2.10 10.62 10.47
N ILE A 372 -3.15 9.85 10.74
CA ILE A 372 -4.34 9.77 9.85
C ILE A 372 -5.03 11.14 9.76
N GLY A 373 -5.19 11.83 10.90
CA GLY A 373 -5.74 13.18 10.94
C GLY A 373 -4.89 14.18 10.15
N MET A 374 -3.58 14.19 10.38
CA MET A 374 -2.62 15.05 9.68
C MET A 374 -2.69 14.85 8.16
N VAL A 375 -2.70 13.60 7.68
CA VAL A 375 -2.77 13.30 6.25
C VAL A 375 -4.02 13.90 5.61
N ARG A 376 -5.19 13.77 6.26
CA ARG A 376 -6.43 14.35 5.75
C ARG A 376 -6.41 15.88 5.75
N SER A 377 -5.88 16.50 6.80
CA SER A 377 -5.84 17.97 6.92
C SER A 377 -4.79 18.62 6.02
N THR A 378 -3.70 17.94 5.69
CA THR A 378 -2.63 18.48 4.83
C THR A 378 -2.96 18.40 3.34
N ALA A 379 -3.89 17.52 2.92
CA ALA A 379 -4.19 17.32 1.50
C ALA A 379 -4.63 18.59 0.73
N PRO A 380 -5.51 19.46 1.27
CA PRO A 380 -5.86 20.70 0.59
C PRO A 380 -4.67 21.64 0.38
N MET A 381 -3.72 21.67 1.33
CA MET A 381 -2.53 22.53 1.25
C MET A 381 -1.57 22.13 0.13
N LEU A 382 -1.57 20.85 -0.25
CA LEU A 382 -0.74 20.33 -1.33
C LEU A 382 -1.42 20.39 -2.70
N ALA A 383 -2.75 20.45 -2.74
CA ALA A 383 -3.53 20.39 -3.97
C ALA A 383 -3.16 21.52 -4.94
N GLU A 384 -2.92 22.74 -4.44
CA GLU A 384 -2.51 23.91 -5.23
C GLU A 384 -1.17 23.69 -5.97
N ARG A 385 -0.34 22.77 -5.47
CA ARG A 385 0.99 22.46 -6.02
C ARG A 385 1.02 21.16 -6.83
N GLY A 386 -0.15 20.57 -7.14
CA GLY A 386 -0.24 19.23 -7.75
C GLY A 386 0.30 18.12 -6.84
N GLY A 387 0.40 18.41 -5.53
CA GLY A 387 0.96 17.53 -4.53
C GLY A 387 -0.06 16.55 -3.95
N THR A 388 0.44 15.48 -3.34
CA THR A 388 -0.40 14.51 -2.63
C THR A 388 0.17 14.18 -1.26
N VAL A 389 -0.73 13.87 -0.32
CA VAL A 389 -0.36 13.31 0.98
C VAL A 389 -1.22 12.10 1.28
N ASN A 390 -0.59 11.00 1.66
CA ASN A 390 -1.26 9.73 1.93
C ASN A 390 -0.62 9.02 3.12
N ALA A 391 -1.28 7.99 3.64
CA ALA A 391 -0.72 7.11 4.64
C ALA A 391 -0.86 5.65 4.26
N VAL A 392 0.12 4.84 4.68
CA VAL A 392 -0.02 3.40 4.75
C VAL A 392 -0.19 2.99 6.21
N ALA A 393 -1.13 2.11 6.49
CA ALA A 393 -1.40 1.56 7.83
C ALA A 393 -1.09 0.06 7.85
N PRO A 394 0.16 -0.34 8.17
CA PRO A 394 0.54 -1.75 8.20
C PRO A 394 -0.23 -2.52 9.28
N GLY A 395 -0.57 -3.77 8.96
CA GLY A 395 -1.04 -4.78 9.91
C GLY A 395 0.13 -5.55 10.52
N PHE A 396 -0.02 -6.88 10.65
CA PHE A 396 1.08 -7.73 11.10
C PHE A 396 2.10 -7.94 9.97
N ILE A 397 3.29 -7.35 10.13
CA ILE A 397 4.42 -7.47 9.21
C ILE A 397 5.57 -8.22 9.89
N GLU A 398 6.14 -9.20 9.21
CA GLU A 398 7.29 -9.96 9.68
C GLU A 398 8.53 -9.05 9.70
N THR A 399 9.05 -8.75 10.89
CA THR A 399 10.20 -7.87 11.14
C THR A 399 10.97 -8.36 12.36
N ASP A 400 12.18 -7.83 12.58
CA ASP A 400 12.92 -8.07 13.83
C ASP A 400 12.14 -7.65 15.09
N MET A 401 11.23 -6.68 14.96
CA MET A 401 10.38 -6.22 16.06
C MET A 401 9.29 -7.25 16.38
N THR A 402 8.57 -7.75 15.37
CA THR A 402 7.52 -8.76 15.59
C THR A 402 8.09 -10.13 15.94
N ALA A 403 9.35 -10.40 15.59
CA ALA A 403 10.08 -11.59 16.04
C ALA A 403 10.21 -11.67 17.58
N LYS A 404 10.13 -10.54 18.30
CA LYS A 404 10.18 -10.49 19.78
C LYS A 404 8.85 -10.80 20.48
N ILE A 405 7.74 -10.86 19.73
CA ILE A 405 6.42 -11.21 20.28
C ILE A 405 6.42 -12.70 20.69
N PRO A 406 5.84 -13.07 21.85
CA PRO A 406 5.70 -14.47 22.27
C PRO A 406 5.09 -15.35 21.17
N PHE A 407 5.64 -16.55 20.99
CA PHE A 407 5.36 -17.42 19.84
C PHE A 407 3.86 -17.63 19.59
N ALA A 408 3.09 -18.04 20.61
CA ALA A 408 1.66 -18.32 20.46
C ALA A 408 0.86 -17.08 20.00
N THR A 409 1.07 -15.92 20.65
CA THR A 409 0.45 -14.66 20.27
C THR A 409 0.85 -14.23 18.86
N ARG A 410 2.12 -14.44 18.49
CA ARG A 410 2.64 -14.13 17.16
C ARG A 410 2.01 -15.00 16.07
N GLU A 411 1.88 -16.31 16.29
CA GLU A 411 1.21 -17.22 15.35
C GLU A 411 -0.27 -16.86 15.16
N VAL A 412 -0.99 -16.54 16.24
CA VAL A 412 -2.39 -16.10 16.14
C VAL A 412 -2.48 -14.81 15.31
N ALA A 413 -1.71 -13.77 15.67
CA ALA A 413 -1.71 -12.51 14.95
C ALA A 413 -1.34 -12.65 13.46
N ARG A 414 -0.41 -13.55 13.14
CA ARG A 414 0.02 -13.88 11.77
C ARG A 414 -1.11 -14.47 10.92
N ARG A 415 -2.05 -15.20 11.53
CA ARG A 415 -3.13 -15.92 10.81
C ARG A 415 -4.48 -15.19 10.86
N LEU A 416 -4.65 -14.14 11.69
CA LEU A 416 -5.88 -13.34 11.80
C LEU A 416 -6.07 -12.34 10.64
N ASN A 417 -5.98 -12.83 9.40
CA ASN A 417 -6.27 -12.08 8.18
C ASN A 417 -6.66 -13.04 7.06
N SER A 418 -7.32 -12.55 6.00
CA SER A 418 -7.84 -13.39 4.90
C SER A 418 -6.75 -14.14 4.14
N LEU A 419 -5.54 -13.59 4.08
CA LEU A 419 -4.37 -14.23 3.45
C LEU A 419 -3.65 -15.24 4.35
N GLN A 420 -4.11 -15.37 5.60
CA GLN A 420 -3.62 -16.29 6.63
C GLN A 420 -2.10 -16.31 6.77
N GLN A 421 -1.42 -15.19 6.61
CA GLN A 421 0.04 -15.07 6.80
C GLN A 421 0.45 -13.65 7.18
N GLY A 422 1.68 -13.49 7.67
CA GLY A 422 2.24 -12.16 7.92
C GLY A 422 2.69 -11.48 6.63
N GLY A 423 2.52 -10.16 6.56
CA GLY A 423 3.05 -9.37 5.47
C GLY A 423 4.56 -9.22 5.56
N ARG A 424 5.18 -8.68 4.50
CA ARG A 424 6.61 -8.38 4.44
C ARG A 424 6.87 -6.88 4.42
N PRO A 425 8.06 -6.43 4.84
CA PRO A 425 8.49 -5.04 4.68
C PRO A 425 8.30 -4.52 3.25
N THR A 426 8.57 -5.38 2.25
CA THR A 426 8.35 -5.06 0.83
C THR A 426 6.89 -4.75 0.50
N ASP A 427 5.92 -5.40 1.14
CA ASP A 427 4.50 -5.18 0.86
C ASP A 427 4.08 -3.76 1.26
N VAL A 428 4.64 -3.23 2.36
CA VAL A 428 4.46 -1.85 2.80
C VAL A 428 5.20 -0.88 1.87
N ALA A 429 6.42 -1.24 1.49
CA ALA A 429 7.25 -0.43 0.61
C ALA A 429 6.63 -0.23 -0.78
N GLU A 430 6.00 -1.26 -1.35
CA GLU A 430 5.30 -1.18 -2.64
C GLU A 430 4.09 -0.24 -2.60
N ALA A 431 3.31 -0.27 -1.50
CA ALA A 431 2.20 0.66 -1.31
C ALA A 431 2.67 2.12 -1.19
N ILE A 432 3.79 2.34 -0.50
CA ILE A 432 4.42 3.67 -0.40
C ILE A 432 4.96 4.12 -1.75
N ALA A 433 5.63 3.22 -2.47
CA ALA A 433 6.15 3.50 -3.80
C ALA A 433 5.04 3.89 -4.77
N PHE A 434 3.88 3.21 -4.72
CA PHE A 434 2.69 3.59 -5.49
C PHE A 434 2.26 5.05 -5.23
N PHE A 435 2.09 5.44 -3.97
CA PHE A 435 1.71 6.82 -3.63
C PHE A 435 2.75 7.87 -4.03
N ALA A 436 4.02 7.48 -4.15
CA ALA A 436 5.09 8.36 -4.60
C ALA A 436 5.10 8.60 -6.11
N GLN A 437 4.36 7.80 -6.91
CA GLN A 437 4.43 7.89 -8.37
C GLN A 437 3.79 9.19 -8.89
N PRO A 438 4.34 9.81 -9.94
CA PRO A 438 3.68 10.90 -10.66
C PRO A 438 2.28 10.52 -11.15
N ALA A 439 2.10 9.29 -11.65
CA ALA A 439 0.81 8.78 -12.12
C ALA A 439 -0.25 8.62 -11.01
N ALA A 440 0.15 8.65 -9.74
CA ALA A 440 -0.75 8.66 -8.59
C ALA A 440 -1.10 10.10 -8.13
N ALA A 441 -0.84 11.13 -8.94
CA ALA A 441 -1.11 12.55 -8.58
C ALA A 441 -2.56 12.86 -8.20
N GLY A 442 -3.53 12.07 -8.69
CA GLY A 442 -4.95 12.20 -8.31
C GLY A 442 -5.35 11.37 -7.09
N VAL A 443 -4.42 10.70 -6.43
CA VAL A 443 -4.67 9.84 -5.26
C VAL A 443 -4.09 10.51 -4.03
N THR A 444 -4.93 11.22 -3.28
CA THR A 444 -4.53 12.02 -2.09
C THR A 444 -5.52 11.82 -0.95
N ALA A 445 -5.09 12.09 0.28
CA ALA A 445 -5.82 11.87 1.53
C ALA A 445 -6.23 10.41 1.79
N ASN A 446 -5.59 9.43 1.13
CA ASN A 446 -5.90 8.02 1.30
C ASN A 446 -5.13 7.41 2.48
N ILE A 447 -5.80 6.51 3.20
CA ILE A 447 -5.21 5.70 4.28
C ILE A 447 -5.30 4.24 3.87
N LEU A 448 -4.23 3.68 3.32
CA LEU A 448 -4.21 2.33 2.78
C LEU A 448 -3.72 1.33 3.81
N ARG A 449 -4.57 0.38 4.22
CA ARG A 449 -4.11 -0.72 5.10
C ARG A 449 -3.37 -1.78 4.30
N VAL A 450 -2.13 -2.04 4.66
CA VAL A 450 -1.34 -3.18 4.13
C VAL A 450 -1.38 -4.28 5.19
N CYS A 451 -2.45 -5.07 5.16
CA CYS A 451 -2.80 -5.94 6.28
C CYS A 451 -3.37 -7.32 5.91
N GLY A 452 -3.43 -7.68 4.63
CA GLY A 452 -4.03 -8.94 4.16
C GLY A 452 -5.49 -9.12 4.58
N GLN A 453 -6.21 -8.01 4.76
CA GLN A 453 -7.56 -7.95 5.31
C GLN A 453 -7.67 -8.46 6.77
N ASN A 454 -6.84 -7.90 7.66
CA ASN A 454 -6.94 -8.13 9.10
C ASN A 454 -8.38 -7.84 9.61
N LEU A 455 -8.91 -8.73 10.44
CA LEU A 455 -10.27 -8.65 11.01
C LEU A 455 -10.49 -7.40 11.87
N VAL A 456 -9.42 -6.87 12.47
CA VAL A 456 -9.47 -5.69 13.33
C VAL A 456 -9.55 -4.41 12.47
N GLY A 457 -10.48 -3.49 12.78
CA GLY A 457 -10.69 -2.25 12.03
C GLY A 457 -11.78 -1.36 12.62
N GLN A 458 -11.99 -0.21 11.96
CA GLN A 458 -13.13 0.71 12.12
C GLN A 458 -13.85 0.82 10.77
#